data_AF-A0A9D5ALR3-F1
#
_entry.id   AF-A0A9D5ALR3-F1
#
_cell.length_a   1.000
_cell.length_b   1.000
_cell.length_c   1.000
_cell.angle_alpha   90.00
_cell.angle_beta   90.00
_cell.angle_gamma   90.00
#
_symmetry.space_group_name_H-M   'P 1'
#
loop_
_entity.id
_entity.type
_entity.pdbx_description
1 polymer ?
#
loop_
_entity_poly.entity_id
_entity_poly.type
_entity_poly.pdbx_seq_one_letter_code
_entity_poly.pdbx_strand_id
1 'polypeptide(L)'
;EQHSYKDPITEFLACVYVNYDFDGAQKKMRECEEVILNDPFLGKRVEESNFSTVPLRDEFLENARLFIFETYCRIHQRIDMGVLAEKLNLNYEEAERWIVNLIRGLKLDAKIDSQTGTVIMEPNHPNVYEQLVDHTKALNGRTYKLVTQLLEHAQGQAAR
;
A
#
# COMPACT_ATOMS: atom_id res chain seq x y z
N GLU A 1 -14.75 19.64 1.77
CA GLU A 1 -15.37 19.06 2.98
C GLU A 1 -14.60 19.34 4.28
N GLN A 2 -13.26 19.49 4.26
CA GLN A 2 -12.43 19.82 5.45
C GLN A 2 -12.84 21.08 6.25
N HIS A 3 -13.59 22.01 5.66
CA HIS A 3 -13.99 23.25 6.35
C HIS A 3 -15.24 23.11 7.22
N SER A 4 -16.01 22.03 7.07
CA SER A 4 -17.30 21.87 7.76
C SER A 4 -17.37 20.69 8.72
N TYR A 5 -16.45 19.72 8.60
CA TYR A 5 -16.43 18.54 9.46
C TYR A 5 -14.98 18.14 9.75
N LYS A 6 -14.68 17.90 11.02
CA LYS A 6 -13.37 17.46 11.50
C LYS A 6 -13.57 16.16 12.23
N ASP A 7 -13.13 15.08 11.61
CA ASP A 7 -13.13 13.76 12.22
C ASP A 7 -11.70 13.20 12.25
N PRO A 8 -11.26 12.58 13.37
CA PRO A 8 -9.90 12.05 13.50
C PRO A 8 -9.49 11.10 12.36
N ILE A 9 -10.43 10.34 11.78
CA ILE A 9 -10.15 9.42 10.67
C ILE A 9 -9.87 10.20 9.38
N THR A 10 -10.66 11.25 9.11
CA THR A 10 -10.42 12.13 7.96
C THR A 10 -9.11 12.92 8.10
N GLU A 11 -8.77 13.30 9.33
CA GLU A 11 -7.55 14.04 9.64
C GLU A 11 -6.31 13.13 9.55
N PHE A 12 -6.42 11.86 9.97
CA PHE A 12 -5.40 10.84 9.75
C PHE A 12 -5.07 10.68 8.26
N LEU A 13 -6.08 10.53 7.40
CA LEU A 13 -5.88 10.42 5.96
C LEU A 13 -5.24 11.68 5.36
N ALA A 14 -5.63 12.86 5.83
CA ALA A 14 -5.01 14.11 5.43
C ALA A 14 -3.52 14.19 5.86
N CYS A 15 -3.19 13.72 7.07
CA CYS A 15 -1.81 13.63 7.54
C CYS A 15 -0.96 12.69 6.67
N VAL A 16 -1.47 11.51 6.30
CA VAL A 16 -0.72 10.51 5.52
C VAL A 16 -0.56 10.93 4.06
N TYR A 17 -1.63 11.36 3.39
CA TYR A 17 -1.63 11.55 1.94
C TYR A 17 -1.44 13.00 1.46
N VAL A 18 -1.71 14.00 2.31
CA VAL A 18 -1.62 15.42 1.91
C VAL A 18 -0.42 16.09 2.56
N ASN A 19 -0.33 15.99 3.89
CA ASN A 19 0.69 16.71 4.66
C ASN A 19 2.00 15.90 4.84
N TYR A 20 1.97 14.60 4.59
CA TYR A 20 3.07 13.66 4.87
C TYR A 20 3.61 13.77 6.30
N ASP A 21 2.72 14.08 7.25
CA ASP A 21 3.04 14.21 8.66
C ASP A 21 2.76 12.89 9.38
N PHE A 22 3.80 12.06 9.50
CA PHE A 22 3.72 10.75 10.12
C PHE A 22 3.65 10.80 11.65
N ASP A 23 4.18 11.86 12.29
CA ASP A 23 4.05 12.05 13.74
C ASP A 23 2.61 12.43 14.12
N GLY A 24 2.02 13.35 13.34
CA GLY A 24 0.61 13.68 13.43
C GLY A 24 -0.28 12.47 13.16
N ALA A 25 0.02 11.69 12.12
CA ALA A 25 -0.71 10.47 11.78
C ALA A 25 -0.70 9.45 12.93
N GLN A 26 0.43 9.21 13.59
CA GLN A 26 0.51 8.29 14.73
C GLN A 26 -0.36 8.75 15.90
N LYS A 27 -0.37 10.05 16.20
CA LYS A 27 -1.22 10.61 17.25
C LYS A 27 -2.70 10.45 16.90
N LYS A 28 -3.06 10.76 15.64
CA LYS A 28 -4.43 10.62 15.14
C LYS A 28 -4.89 9.17 15.08
N MET A 29 -3.99 8.21 14.83
CA MET A 29 -4.30 6.78 14.87
C MET A 29 -4.77 6.32 16.25
N ARG A 30 -4.17 6.84 17.33
CA ARG A 30 -4.65 6.60 18.71
C ARG A 30 -6.01 7.24 18.98
N GLU A 31 -6.23 8.46 18.50
CA GLU A 31 -7.54 9.12 18.62
C GLU A 31 -8.63 8.35 17.83
N CYS A 32 -8.30 7.82 16.64
CA CYS A 32 -9.20 7.00 15.84
C CYS A 32 -9.58 5.70 16.55
N GLU A 33 -8.65 5.08 17.28
CA GLU A 33 -8.92 3.89 18.07
C GLU A 33 -10.00 4.15 19.13
N GLU A 34 -9.90 5.26 19.86
CA GLU A 34 -10.90 5.64 20.86
C GLU A 34 -12.26 5.97 20.20
N VAL A 35 -12.27 6.62 19.04
CA VAL A 35 -13.50 6.91 18.30
C VAL A 35 -14.19 5.63 17.85
N ILE A 36 -13.45 4.67 17.29
CA ILE A 36 -13.99 3.38 16.84
C ILE A 36 -14.55 2.58 18.01
N LEU A 37 -13.89 2.61 19.18
CA LEU A 37 -14.35 1.90 20.38
C LEU A 37 -15.64 2.48 20.99
N ASN A 38 -15.84 3.79 20.84
CA ASN A 38 -16.99 4.50 21.38
C ASN A 38 -18.18 4.57 20.38
N ASP A 39 -17.98 4.16 19.14
CA ASP A 39 -19.01 4.21 18.11
C ASP A 39 -19.94 2.98 18.15
N PRO A 40 -21.28 3.15 18.16
CA PRO A 40 -22.23 2.03 18.23
C PRO A 40 -22.22 1.08 17.02
N PHE A 41 -21.74 1.53 15.86
CA PHE A 41 -21.72 0.77 14.61
C PHE A 41 -20.34 0.17 14.33
N LEU A 42 -19.28 0.92 14.60
CA LEU A 42 -17.89 0.49 14.39
C LEU A 42 -17.31 -0.29 15.58
N GLY A 43 -17.80 -0.01 16.79
CA GLY A 43 -17.38 -0.64 18.04
C GLY A 43 -18.09 -1.95 18.36
N LYS A 44 -18.64 -2.65 17.36
CA LYS A 44 -19.37 -3.91 17.56
C LYS A 44 -18.45 -4.95 18.21
N ARG A 45 -18.61 -5.13 19.52
CA ARG A 45 -17.89 -6.13 20.31
C ARG A 45 -18.41 -7.51 19.96
N VAL A 46 -17.52 -8.39 19.57
CA VAL A 46 -17.83 -9.81 19.44
C VAL A 46 -17.28 -10.48 20.70
N GLU A 47 -18.18 -10.96 21.56
CA GLU A 47 -17.80 -11.73 22.74
C GLU A 47 -17.72 -13.21 22.36
N GLU A 48 -16.52 -13.67 22.04
CA GLU A 48 -16.21 -15.10 22.03
C GLU A 48 -15.36 -15.42 23.26
N SER A 49 -16.00 -16.06 24.26
CA SER A 49 -15.35 -16.76 25.39
C SER A 49 -14.19 -15.98 26.05
N ASN A 50 -14.54 -15.07 26.96
CA ASN A 50 -13.64 -14.36 27.89
C ASN A 50 -12.69 -13.31 27.28
N PHE A 51 -12.71 -13.08 25.96
CA PHE A 51 -11.96 -12.01 25.31
C PHE A 51 -12.91 -11.12 24.48
N SER A 52 -13.09 -9.87 24.91
CA SER A 52 -13.87 -8.89 24.14
C SER A 52 -12.96 -8.28 23.09
N THR A 53 -13.16 -8.65 21.82
CA THR A 53 -12.44 -8.04 20.69
C THR A 53 -13.38 -7.20 19.86
N VAL A 54 -12.83 -6.14 19.27
CA VAL A 54 -13.49 -5.34 18.25
C VAL A 54 -12.73 -5.62 16.96
N PRO A 55 -13.14 -6.63 16.16
CA PRO A 55 -12.40 -7.05 14.97
C PRO A 55 -12.13 -5.90 14.01
N LEU A 56 -13.09 -4.97 13.87
CA LEU A 56 -12.97 -3.82 13.00
C LEU A 56 -11.88 -2.82 13.46
N ARG A 57 -11.65 -2.69 14.77
CA ARG A 57 -10.58 -1.84 15.32
C ARG A 57 -9.23 -2.41 14.97
N ASP A 58 -9.05 -3.72 15.13
CA ASP A 58 -7.79 -4.40 14.81
C ASP A 58 -7.50 -4.36 13.31
N GLU A 59 -8.51 -4.63 12.47
CA GLU A 59 -8.40 -4.52 11.01
C GLU A 59 -8.11 -3.09 10.57
N PHE A 60 -8.74 -2.08 11.17
CA PHE A 60 -8.48 -0.68 10.86
C PHE A 60 -7.04 -0.29 11.19
N LEU A 61 -6.55 -0.63 12.39
CA LEU A 61 -5.19 -0.30 12.81
C LEU A 61 -4.13 -0.99 11.96
N GLU A 62 -4.37 -2.26 11.60
CA GLU A 62 -3.47 -2.99 10.71
C GLU A 62 -3.40 -2.32 9.34
N ASN A 63 -4.55 -1.97 8.73
CA ASN A 63 -4.58 -1.26 7.45
C ASN A 63 -3.98 0.16 7.54
N ALA A 64 -4.19 0.87 8.65
CA ALA A 64 -3.60 2.18 8.87
C ALA A 64 -2.06 2.10 8.92
N ARG A 65 -1.50 1.11 9.61
CA ARG A 65 -0.06 0.82 9.63
C ARG A 65 0.47 0.49 8.23
N LEU A 66 -0.27 -0.31 7.46
CA LEU A 66 0.09 -0.61 6.06
C LEU A 66 0.20 0.66 5.23
N PHE A 67 -0.76 1.58 5.31
CA PHE A 67 -0.72 2.83 4.55
C PHE A 67 0.43 3.74 4.96
N ILE A 68 0.70 3.86 6.27
CA ILE A 68 1.86 4.61 6.77
C ILE A 68 3.14 4.01 6.20
N PHE A 69 3.30 2.69 6.32
CA PHE A 69 4.49 1.98 5.84
C PHE A 69 4.68 2.13 4.33
N GLU A 70 3.63 1.87 3.53
CA GLU A 70 3.68 1.98 2.07
C GLU A 70 4.08 3.40 1.63
N THR A 71 3.44 4.41 2.21
CA THR A 71 3.74 5.81 1.88
C THR A 71 5.15 6.18 2.30
N TYR A 72 5.60 5.72 3.46
CA TYR A 72 6.94 5.99 3.98
C TYR A 72 8.04 5.33 3.14
N CYS A 73 7.87 4.05 2.78
CA CYS A 73 8.76 3.30 1.90
C CYS A 73 8.79 3.80 0.46
N ARG A 74 7.72 4.45 0.00
CA ARG A 74 7.69 5.07 -1.33
C ARG A 74 8.57 6.33 -1.41
N ILE A 75 8.73 7.03 -0.30
CA ILE A 75 9.52 8.27 -0.23
C ILE A 75 10.97 7.98 0.16
N HIS A 76 11.20 6.99 1.02
CA HIS A 76 12.50 6.69 1.59
C HIS A 76 13.04 5.34 1.11
N GLN A 77 14.23 5.35 0.48
CA GLN A 77 14.87 4.14 0.00
C GLN A 77 15.63 3.36 1.09
N ARG A 78 16.12 4.07 2.11
CA ARG A 78 16.84 3.50 3.25
C ARG A 78 16.19 3.99 4.54
N ILE A 79 15.68 3.06 5.33
CA ILE A 79 14.87 3.35 6.51
C ILE A 79 15.44 2.61 7.70
N ASP A 80 15.62 3.34 8.80
CA ASP A 80 15.97 2.74 10.09
C ASP A 80 14.75 2.08 10.73
N MET A 81 14.94 0.86 11.24
CA MET A 81 13.90 0.05 11.87
C MET A 81 13.35 0.70 13.14
N GLY A 82 14.20 1.39 13.91
CA GLY A 82 13.78 2.10 15.12
C GLY A 82 12.81 3.24 14.80
N VAL A 83 13.14 4.05 13.79
CA VAL A 83 12.24 5.13 13.33
C VAL A 83 10.91 4.55 12.85
N LEU A 84 10.95 3.45 12.11
CA LEU A 84 9.73 2.82 11.61
C LEU A 84 8.87 2.24 12.75
N ALA A 85 9.49 1.62 13.75
CA ALA A 85 8.80 1.10 14.93
C ALA A 85 8.06 2.23 15.69
N GLU A 86 8.71 3.39 15.86
CA GLU A 86 8.10 4.56 16.46
C GLU A 86 6.87 5.03 15.65
N LYS A 87 7.00 5.17 14.32
CA LYS A 87 5.89 5.62 13.46
C LYS A 87 4.72 4.64 13.42
N LEU A 88 4.98 3.34 13.49
CA LEU A 88 3.96 2.28 13.46
C LEU A 88 3.32 2.01 14.83
N ASN A 89 3.83 2.66 15.89
CA ASN A 89 3.41 2.44 17.27
C ASN A 89 3.58 0.96 17.67
N LEU A 90 4.74 0.39 17.35
CA LEU A 90 5.14 -0.99 17.66
C LEU A 90 6.47 -1.00 18.40
N ASN A 91 6.73 -2.06 19.16
CA ASN A 91 8.08 -2.30 19.68
C ASN A 91 9.03 -2.74 18.55
N TYR A 92 10.33 -2.58 18.74
CA TYR A 92 11.33 -2.94 17.72
C TYR A 92 11.19 -4.39 17.23
N GLU A 93 11.06 -5.36 18.15
CA GLU A 93 10.89 -6.78 17.77
C GLU A 93 9.57 -7.04 17.04
N GLU A 94 8.50 -6.33 17.43
CA GLU A 94 7.18 -6.48 16.82
C GLU A 94 7.18 -5.87 15.42
N ALA A 95 7.81 -4.70 15.26
CA ALA A 95 8.00 -4.04 13.98
C ALA A 95 8.81 -4.93 13.02
N GLU A 96 9.93 -5.52 13.46
CA GLU A 96 10.73 -6.42 12.62
C GLU A 96 9.90 -7.62 12.15
N ARG A 97 9.19 -8.31 13.06
CA ARG A 97 8.32 -9.43 12.69
C ARG A 97 7.21 -9.00 11.73
N TRP A 98 6.61 -7.83 11.99
CA TRP A 98 5.54 -7.28 11.17
C TRP A 98 6.01 -6.99 9.73
N ILE A 99 7.15 -6.31 9.57
CA ILE A 99 7.70 -6.00 8.24
C ILE A 99 8.16 -7.26 7.52
N VAL A 100 8.80 -8.21 8.22
CA VAL A 100 9.21 -9.49 7.60
C VAL A 100 8.00 -10.24 7.07
N ASN A 101 6.91 -10.29 7.85
CA ASN A 101 5.66 -10.91 7.41
C ASN A 101 5.05 -10.15 6.22
N LEU A 102 5.14 -8.82 6.23
CA LEU A 102 4.63 -7.97 5.17
C LEU A 102 5.38 -8.16 3.83
N ILE A 103 6.71 -8.12 3.85
CA ILE A 103 7.55 -8.33 2.67
C ILE A 103 7.31 -9.73 2.10
N ARG A 104 7.21 -10.74 2.97
CA ARG A 104 6.95 -12.13 2.54
C ARG A 104 5.55 -12.31 1.97
N GLY A 105 4.54 -11.64 2.54
CA GLY A 105 3.14 -11.76 2.14
C GLY A 105 2.79 -10.99 0.87
N LEU A 106 3.27 -9.74 0.74
CA LEU A 106 2.94 -8.84 -0.36
C LEU A 106 3.94 -8.88 -1.54
N LYS A 107 5.01 -9.68 -1.44
CA LYS A 107 6.11 -9.73 -2.42
C LYS A 107 6.66 -8.34 -2.74
N LEU A 108 6.92 -7.55 -1.70
CA LEU A 108 7.57 -6.26 -1.85
C LEU A 108 9.05 -6.48 -2.19
N ASP A 109 9.57 -5.71 -3.14
CA ASP A 109 10.99 -5.71 -3.52
C ASP A 109 11.80 -4.91 -2.49
N ALA A 110 11.92 -5.49 -1.29
CA ALA A 110 12.56 -4.87 -0.14
C ALA A 110 13.53 -5.85 0.54
N LYS A 111 14.70 -5.34 0.93
CA LYS A 111 15.74 -6.10 1.61
C LYS A 111 15.92 -5.59 3.04
N ILE A 112 15.85 -6.49 4.01
CA ILE A 112 16.12 -6.17 5.42
C ILE A 112 17.57 -6.52 5.74
N ASP A 113 18.32 -5.56 6.27
CA ASP A 113 19.60 -5.79 6.91
C ASP A 113 19.40 -5.80 8.43
N SER A 114 19.31 -7.02 8.99
CA SER A 114 19.11 -7.23 10.43
C SER A 114 20.35 -6.83 11.25
N GLN A 115 21.55 -6.78 10.66
CA GLN A 115 22.77 -6.38 11.39
C GLN A 115 22.81 -4.87 11.64
N THR A 116 22.34 -4.09 10.66
CA THR A 116 22.28 -2.63 10.77
C THR A 116 20.89 -2.10 11.12
N GLY A 117 19.90 -2.99 11.30
CA GLY A 117 18.52 -2.61 11.59
C GLY A 117 17.91 -1.72 10.50
N THR A 118 18.29 -1.94 9.23
CA THR A 118 17.88 -1.06 8.13
C THR A 118 17.04 -1.82 7.11
N VAL A 119 15.92 -1.22 6.69
CA VAL A 119 15.13 -1.67 5.53
C VAL A 119 15.57 -0.88 4.30
N ILE A 120 15.98 -1.60 3.25
CA ILE A 120 16.38 -1.03 1.96
C ILE A 120 15.36 -1.43 0.92
N MET A 121 14.67 -0.44 0.35
CA MET A 121 13.76 -0.65 -0.77
C MET A 121 14.57 -0.70 -2.06
N GLU A 122 14.37 -1.71 -2.90
CA GLU A 122 15.01 -1.73 -4.20
C GLU A 122 14.37 -0.67 -5.11
N PRO A 123 15.17 0.18 -5.79
CA PRO A 123 14.62 1.19 -6.67
C PRO A 123 14.02 0.51 -7.89
N ASN A 124 12.69 0.57 -8.02
CA ASN A 124 12.01 0.11 -9.22
C ASN A 124 12.17 1.18 -10.32
N HIS A 125 13.34 1.20 -10.97
CA HIS A 125 13.49 1.96 -12.21
C HIS A 125 13.01 1.07 -13.36
N PRO A 126 11.89 1.40 -14.03
CA PRO A 126 11.49 0.63 -15.20
C PRO A 126 12.56 0.81 -16.28
N ASN A 127 13.20 -0.28 -16.68
CA ASN A 127 14.24 -0.25 -17.69
C ASN A 127 13.68 0.37 -18.98
N VAL A 128 14.39 1.36 -19.55
CA VAL A 128 13.96 2.04 -20.78
C VAL A 128 13.73 1.06 -21.93
N TYR A 129 14.54 -0.01 -22.01
CA TYR A 129 14.35 -1.07 -23.00
C TYR A 129 13.06 -1.87 -22.77
N GLU A 130 12.70 -2.14 -21.52
CA GLU A 130 11.50 -2.89 -21.16
C GLU A 130 10.24 -2.07 -21.48
N GLN A 131 10.25 -0.77 -21.16
CA GLN A 131 9.17 0.15 -21.56
C GLN A 131 9.00 0.17 -23.08
N LEU A 132 10.10 0.21 -23.83
CA LEU A 132 10.07 0.25 -25.29
C LEU A 132 9.52 -1.06 -25.88
N VAL A 133 9.88 -2.20 -25.29
CA VAL A 133 9.32 -3.51 -25.65
C VAL A 133 7.82 -3.54 -25.36
N ASP A 134 7.37 -3.10 -24.19
CA ASP A 134 5.94 -3.12 -23.82
C ASP A 134 5.09 -2.23 -24.73
N HIS A 135 5.56 -1.01 -25.03
CA HIS A 135 4.89 -0.12 -25.98
C HIS A 135 4.84 -0.71 -27.39
N THR A 136 5.92 -1.37 -27.83
CA THR A 136 6.02 -1.94 -29.18
C THR A 136 5.22 -3.24 -29.31
N LYS A 137 5.07 -4.03 -28.24
CA LYS A 137 4.39 -5.34 -28.25
C LYS A 137 2.93 -5.24 -28.68
N ALA A 138 2.21 -4.27 -28.11
CA ALA A 138 0.82 -4.00 -28.48
C ALA A 138 0.70 -3.50 -29.93
N LEU A 139 1.64 -2.66 -30.36
CA LEU A 139 1.69 -2.12 -31.72
C LEU A 139 1.91 -3.23 -32.75
N ASN A 140 2.89 -4.10 -32.49
CA ASN A 140 3.21 -5.25 -33.32
C ASN A 140 1.99 -6.16 -33.51
N GLY A 141 1.27 -6.47 -32.42
CA GLY A 141 0.05 -7.28 -32.48
C GLY A 141 -1.07 -6.64 -33.31
N ARG A 142 -1.24 -5.32 -33.25
CA ARG A 142 -2.23 -4.59 -34.06
C ARG A 142 -1.84 -4.58 -35.54
N THR A 143 -0.57 -4.35 -35.85
CA THR A 143 -0.06 -4.37 -37.23
C THR A 143 -0.21 -5.74 -37.86
N TYR A 144 0.14 -6.83 -37.16
CA TYR A 144 -0.09 -8.19 -37.66
C TYR A 144 -1.57 -8.45 -37.96
N LYS A 145 -2.49 -8.08 -37.06
CA LYS A 145 -3.93 -8.23 -37.28
C LYS A 145 -4.42 -7.45 -38.50
N LEU A 146 -3.97 -6.21 -38.67
CA LEU A 146 -4.33 -5.39 -39.82
C LEU A 146 -3.85 -6.01 -41.14
N VAL A 147 -2.61 -6.51 -41.17
CA VAL A 147 -2.05 -7.18 -42.36
C VAL A 147 -2.86 -8.43 -42.70
N THR A 148 -3.22 -9.26 -41.72
CA THR A 148 -4.06 -10.43 -41.93
C THR A 148 -5.43 -10.05 -42.51
N GLN A 149 -6.08 -9.02 -41.96
CA GLN A 149 -7.39 -8.54 -42.44
C GLN A 149 -7.31 -8.03 -43.89
N LEU A 150 -6.25 -7.32 -44.25
CA LEU A 150 -6.04 -6.85 -45.63
C LEU A 150 -5.81 -8.01 -46.60
N LEU A 151 -5.05 -9.03 -46.20
CA LEU A 151 -4.83 -10.23 -47.02
C LEU A 151 -6.11 -11.03 -47.22
N GLU A 152 -6.90 -11.24 -46.17
CA GLU A 152 -8.20 -11.92 -46.25
C GLU A 152 -9.17 -11.14 -47.15
N HIS A 153 -9.21 -9.81 -47.06
CA HIS A 153 -10.06 -8.98 -47.91
C HIS A 153 -9.61 -9.03 -49.39
N ALA A 154 -8.31 -9.01 -49.66
CA ALA A 154 -7.76 -9.13 -51.01
C ALA A 154 -8.06 -10.51 -51.64
N GLN A 155 -7.98 -11.60 -50.87
CA GLN A 155 -8.35 -12.94 -51.34
C GLN A 155 -9.86 -13.08 -51.57
N GLY A 156 -10.70 -12.47 -50.72
CA GLY A 156 -12.16 -12.44 -50.90
C GLY A 156 -12.63 -11.62 -52.11
N GLN A 157 -11.85 -10.61 -52.53
CA GLN A 157 -12.12 -9.84 -53.76
C GLN A 157 -11.64 -10.54 -55.04
N ALA A 158 -10.57 -11.34 -54.98
CA ALA A 158 -10.06 -12.09 -56.13
C ALA A 158 -10.89 -13.34 -56.48
N ALA A 159 -11.72 -13.81 -55.55
CA ALA A 159 -12.61 -14.98 -55.73
C ALA A 159 -14.04 -14.60 -56.18
N ARG A 160 -14.34 -13.31 -56.38
CA ARG A 160 -15.58 -12.81 -57.00
C ARG A 160 -15.32 -12.35 -58.43
#